data_AF-A0A6F9AST6-F1
#
_entry.id   AF-A0A6F9AST6-F1
#
_cell.length_a   1.000
_cell.length_b   1.000
_cell.length_c   1.000
_cell.angle_alpha   90.00
_cell.angle_beta   90.00
_cell.angle_gamma   90.00
#
_symmetry.space_group_name_H-M   'P 1'
#
loop_
_entity.id
_entity.type
_entity.pdbx_description
1 polymer ?
#
loop_
_entity_poly.entity_id
_entity_poly.type
_entity_poly.pdbx_seq_one_letter_code
_entity_poly.pdbx_strand_id
1 'polypeptide(L)'
;MPSPTAQGLGPGQEKKIGHRRVDASGETTYKKTTSSALKGAIQLGIGYTVGNLSSKPERDVLMQDFYVVESIFFPSEGSNLTPAHHYPDFRFKTYAPVAFRYFRELFGIRPDDYL
;
A
#
# COMPACT_ATOMS: atom_id res chain seq x y z
N MET A 1 4.25 37.01 -48.22
CA MET A 1 4.90 36.71 -46.93
C MET A 1 4.07 37.34 -45.81
N PRO A 2 3.19 36.59 -45.14
CA PRO A 2 2.71 36.93 -43.81
C PRO A 2 3.41 36.10 -42.73
N SER A 3 3.77 36.76 -41.62
CA SER A 3 4.49 36.25 -40.45
C SER A 3 3.70 35.19 -39.65
N PRO A 4 4.37 34.36 -38.83
CA PRO A 4 3.76 33.19 -38.20
C PRO A 4 3.05 33.54 -36.90
N THR A 5 1.80 33.12 -36.76
CA THR A 5 1.05 33.17 -35.51
C THR A 5 1.54 32.06 -34.60
N ALA A 6 2.18 32.43 -33.48
CA ALA A 6 2.50 31.52 -32.39
C ALA A 6 1.19 30.97 -31.79
N GLN A 7 0.90 29.70 -32.03
CA GLN A 7 -0.17 28.98 -31.34
C GLN A 7 0.38 28.34 -30.08
N GLY A 8 -0.27 28.64 -28.96
CA GLY A 8 0.19 28.39 -27.61
C GLY A 8 0.33 26.91 -27.25
N LEU A 9 1.35 26.63 -26.44
CA LEU A 9 1.49 25.41 -25.67
C LEU A 9 0.30 25.27 -24.71
N GLY A 10 -0.56 24.29 -24.95
CA GLY A 10 -1.65 23.91 -24.05
C GLY A 10 -1.13 23.35 -22.71
N PRO A 11 -1.97 23.35 -21.66
CA PRO A 11 -1.55 23.03 -20.30
C PRO A 11 -1.29 21.53 -20.13
N GLY A 12 -0.15 21.18 -19.52
CA GLY A 12 0.09 19.90 -18.83
C GLY A 12 -0.05 18.62 -19.64
N GLN A 13 0.93 18.28 -20.48
CA GLN A 13 0.98 16.97 -21.16
C GLN A 13 1.11 15.82 -20.16
N GLU A 14 0.02 15.08 -19.93
CA GLU A 14 0.05 13.80 -19.21
C GLU A 14 1.06 12.84 -19.87
N LYS A 15 2.04 12.38 -19.09
CA LYS A 15 3.04 11.43 -19.59
C LYS A 15 2.51 10.00 -19.43
N LYS A 16 2.12 9.38 -20.55
CA LYS A 16 1.60 8.01 -20.59
C LYS A 16 2.66 7.01 -21.09
N ILE A 17 2.93 5.97 -20.30
CA ILE A 17 3.77 4.82 -20.68
C ILE A 17 2.97 3.55 -20.38
N GLY A 18 2.42 2.90 -21.40
CA GLY A 18 1.57 1.72 -21.24
C GLY A 18 0.36 1.99 -20.32
N HIS A 19 0.24 1.20 -19.24
CA HIS A 19 -0.78 1.37 -18.21
C HIS A 19 -0.46 2.45 -17.17
N ARG A 20 0.77 2.96 -17.15
CA ARG A 20 1.20 4.03 -16.26
C ARG A 20 0.83 5.38 -16.86
N ARG A 21 0.16 6.21 -16.08
CA ARG A 21 -0.12 7.63 -16.39
C ARG A 21 0.49 8.50 -15.30
N VAL A 22 0.93 9.69 -15.67
CA VAL A 22 1.35 10.73 -14.74
C VAL A 22 0.57 11.99 -15.08
N ASP A 23 -0.15 12.52 -14.09
CA ASP A 23 -0.93 13.74 -14.24
C ASP A 23 -0.06 14.99 -14.07
N ALA A 24 -0.68 16.17 -14.11
CA ALA A 24 0.01 17.44 -13.89
C ALA A 24 0.48 17.65 -12.43
N SER A 25 -0.10 16.94 -11.45
CA SER A 25 0.31 16.99 -10.04
C SER A 25 1.50 16.08 -9.72
N GLY A 26 1.87 15.20 -10.65
CA GLY A 26 2.89 14.17 -10.46
C GLY A 26 2.34 12.87 -9.88
N GLU A 27 1.02 12.77 -9.68
CA GLU A 27 0.35 11.54 -9.29
C GLU A 27 0.47 10.51 -10.40
N THR A 28 0.88 9.30 -10.01
CA THR A 28 1.00 8.18 -10.94
C THR A 28 -0.19 7.25 -10.80
N THR A 29 -0.75 6.82 -11.92
CA THR A 29 -1.85 5.85 -11.95
C THR A 29 -1.44 4.62 -12.74
N TYR A 30 -1.68 3.42 -12.21
CA TYR A 30 -1.50 2.14 -12.91
C TYR A 30 -2.79 1.34 -12.87
N LYS A 31 -3.28 0.89 -14.03
CA LYS A 31 -4.53 0.08 -14.14
C LYS A 31 -5.72 0.64 -13.35
N LYS A 32 -5.81 1.98 -13.21
CA LYS A 32 -6.84 2.76 -12.46
C LYS A 32 -6.61 2.91 -10.95
N THR A 33 -5.53 2.38 -10.40
CA THR A 33 -5.15 2.64 -9.00
C THR A 33 -4.12 3.77 -8.98
N THR A 34 -4.41 4.82 -8.21
CA THR A 34 -3.45 5.89 -7.97
C THR A 34 -2.35 5.42 -7.02
N SER A 35 -1.14 5.96 -7.17
CA SER A 35 -0.04 5.67 -6.24
C SER A 35 -0.34 6.13 -4.82
N SER A 36 -1.16 7.17 -4.66
CA SER A 36 -1.64 7.65 -3.36
C SER A 36 -2.52 6.60 -2.68
N ALA A 37 -3.49 6.02 -3.40
CA ALA A 37 -4.35 4.96 -2.88
C ALA A 37 -3.56 3.69 -2.55
N LEU A 38 -2.58 3.31 -3.38
CA LEU A 38 -1.72 2.17 -3.09
C LEU A 38 -0.89 2.38 -1.81
N LYS A 39 -0.28 3.56 -1.64
CA LYS A 39 0.48 3.90 -0.42
C LYS A 39 -0.40 3.82 0.82
N GLY A 40 -1.59 4.39 0.75
CA GLY A 40 -2.56 4.34 1.84
C GLY A 40 -3.01 2.92 2.19
N ALA A 41 -3.29 2.09 1.19
CA ALA A 41 -3.63 0.68 1.39
C ALA A 41 -2.49 -0.11 2.05
N ILE A 42 -1.23 0.16 1.67
CA ILE A 42 -0.04 -0.43 2.29
C ILE A 42 0.06 -0.02 3.77
N GLN A 43 -0.08 1.27 4.07
CA GLN A 43 -0.03 1.79 5.44
C GLN A 43 -1.12 1.17 6.33
N LEU A 44 -2.37 1.13 5.86
CA LEU A 44 -3.48 0.50 6.59
C LEU A 44 -3.24 -0.99 6.82
N GLY A 45 -2.81 -1.71 5.78
CA GLY A 45 -2.58 -3.15 5.86
C GLY A 45 -1.45 -3.52 6.83
N ILE A 46 -0.36 -2.76 6.83
CA ILE A 46 0.75 -2.93 7.77
C ILE A 46 0.29 -2.62 9.20
N GLY A 47 -0.36 -1.47 9.42
CA GLY A 47 -0.87 -1.06 10.73
C GLY A 47 -1.77 -2.11 11.36
N TYR A 48 -2.74 -2.62 10.59
CA TYR A 48 -3.64 -3.69 11.04
C TYR A 48 -2.87 -4.97 11.36
N THR A 49 -2.02 -5.43 10.45
CA THR A 49 -1.33 -6.72 10.58
C THR A 49 -0.40 -6.74 11.78
N VAL A 50 0.42 -5.70 11.95
CA VAL A 50 1.37 -5.60 13.07
C VAL A 50 0.63 -5.40 14.37
N GLY A 51 -0.39 -4.52 14.41
CA GLY A 51 -1.22 -4.34 15.60
C GLY A 51 -1.93 -5.63 16.03
N ASN A 52 -2.49 -6.38 15.09
CA ASN A 52 -3.13 -7.67 15.34
C ASN A 52 -2.12 -8.76 15.78
N LEU A 53 -0.86 -8.66 15.37
CA LEU A 53 0.17 -9.60 15.80
C LEU A 53 0.72 -9.26 17.18
N SER A 54 0.79 -7.98 17.54
CA SER A 54 1.19 -7.52 18.88
C SER A 54 0.21 -7.93 19.99
N SER A 55 -1.05 -8.18 19.65
CA SER A 55 -2.05 -8.72 20.61
C SER A 55 -1.94 -10.24 20.83
N LYS A 56 -1.17 -10.94 19.99
CA LYS A 56 -0.93 -12.39 20.10
C LYS A 56 0.34 -12.64 20.93
N PRO A 57 0.38 -13.68 21.78
CA PRO A 57 1.56 -13.99 22.58
C PRO A 57 2.79 -14.23 21.70
N GLU A 58 3.96 -13.89 22.26
CA GLU A 58 5.24 -14.23 21.67
C GLU A 58 5.47 -15.74 21.72
N ARG A 59 6.05 -16.28 20.66
CA ARG A 59 6.46 -17.68 20.53
C ARG A 59 7.54 -17.81 19.48
N ASP A 60 8.31 -18.89 19.58
CA ASP A 60 9.33 -19.24 18.60
C ASP A 60 8.72 -19.49 17.21
N VAL A 61 9.53 -19.23 16.19
CA VAL A 61 9.20 -19.50 14.78
C VAL A 61 9.33 -21.00 14.52
N LEU A 62 8.28 -21.58 13.93
CA LEU A 62 8.26 -22.97 13.48
C LEU A 62 8.37 -23.02 11.95
N MET A 63 8.82 -24.16 11.41
CA MET A 63 8.95 -24.33 9.96
C MET A 63 7.63 -24.12 9.19
N GLN A 64 6.50 -24.40 9.84
CA GLN A 64 5.16 -24.20 9.29
C GLN A 64 4.82 -22.72 9.08
N ASP A 65 5.39 -21.82 9.88
CA ASP A 65 5.08 -20.39 9.84
C ASP A 65 5.49 -19.73 8.51
N PHE A 66 6.49 -20.29 7.83
CA PHE A 66 6.95 -19.81 6.53
C PHE A 66 5.94 -20.02 5.40
N TYR A 67 4.97 -20.92 5.58
CA TYR A 67 3.93 -21.19 4.60
C TYR A 67 2.62 -20.43 4.87
N VAL A 68 2.53 -19.73 6.02
CA VAL A 68 1.32 -19.01 6.42
C VAL A 68 1.14 -17.77 5.55
N VAL A 69 -0.08 -17.60 5.01
CA VAL A 69 -0.51 -16.38 4.34
C VAL A 69 -1.84 -15.94 4.94
N GLU A 70 -1.83 -14.83 5.65
CA GLU A 70 -3.06 -14.19 6.15
C GLU A 70 -3.59 -13.24 5.08
N SER A 71 -4.90 -13.30 4.79
CA SER A 71 -5.55 -12.41 3.82
C SER A 71 -6.72 -11.70 4.49
N ILE A 72 -6.62 -10.38 4.62
CA ILE A 72 -7.64 -9.52 5.23
C ILE A 72 -8.29 -8.67 4.16
N PHE A 73 -9.60 -8.49 4.25
CA PHE A 73 -10.37 -7.62 3.37
C PHE A 73 -10.61 -6.28 4.04
N PHE A 74 -10.36 -5.21 3.30
CA PHE A 74 -10.53 -3.81 3.70
C PHE A 74 -11.58 -3.18 2.78
N PRO A 75 -12.88 -3.28 3.15
CA PRO A 75 -13.94 -2.54 2.47
C PRO A 75 -13.84 -1.05 2.80
N SER A 76 -14.11 -0.17 1.83
CA SER A 76 -14.05 1.28 2.01
C SER A 76 -15.04 1.78 3.07
N GLU A 77 -16.19 1.11 3.19
CA GLU A 77 -17.20 1.38 4.22
C GLU A 77 -16.79 0.93 5.63
N GLY A 78 -15.70 0.17 5.76
CA GLY A 78 -15.25 -0.43 7.00
C GLY A 78 -15.96 -1.76 7.32
N SER A 79 -15.49 -2.42 8.37
CA SER A 79 -16.05 -3.67 8.88
C SER A 79 -15.87 -3.76 10.39
N ASN A 80 -16.32 -4.87 11.00
CA ASN A 80 -16.06 -5.13 12.42
C ASN A 80 -14.56 -5.33 12.73
N LEU A 81 -13.73 -5.62 11.72
CA LEU A 81 -12.29 -5.82 11.90
C LEU A 81 -11.46 -4.64 11.39
N THR A 82 -11.89 -3.96 10.34
CA THR A 82 -11.09 -2.95 9.63
C THR A 82 -11.82 -1.60 9.62
N PRO A 83 -11.14 -0.48 9.93
CA PRO A 83 -11.78 0.83 9.91
C PRO A 83 -12.19 1.24 8.49
N ALA A 84 -13.20 2.11 8.39
CA ALA A 84 -13.58 2.76 7.12
C ALA A 84 -12.44 3.64 6.57
N HIS A 85 -12.34 3.76 5.25
CA HIS A 85 -11.29 4.53 4.58
C HIS A 85 -11.71 5.04 3.19
N HIS A 86 -10.99 6.04 2.69
CA HIS A 86 -11.29 6.68 1.39
C HIS A 86 -10.70 5.96 0.16
N TYR A 87 -9.92 4.89 0.37
CA TYR A 87 -9.37 4.08 -0.73
C TYR A 87 -10.39 3.06 -1.24
N PRO A 88 -10.29 2.62 -2.51
CA PRO A 88 -11.10 1.51 -3.02
C PRO A 88 -10.91 0.25 -2.18
N ASP A 89 -11.92 -0.62 -2.18
CA ASP A 89 -11.85 -1.94 -1.55
C ASP A 89 -10.59 -2.70 -1.97
N PHE A 90 -9.89 -3.28 -0.99
CA PHE A 90 -8.69 -4.06 -1.26
C PHE A 90 -8.56 -5.26 -0.32
N ARG A 91 -7.75 -6.24 -0.74
CA ARG A 91 -7.28 -7.32 0.12
C ARG A 91 -5.81 -7.13 0.41
N PHE A 92 -5.45 -7.14 1.68
CA PHE A 92 -4.06 -7.14 2.11
C PHE A 92 -3.64 -8.57 2.44
N LYS A 93 -2.51 -9.02 1.88
CA LYS A 93 -1.94 -10.33 2.16
C LYS A 93 -0.64 -10.19 2.90
N THR A 94 -0.54 -10.82 4.05
CA THR A 94 0.68 -10.89 4.85
C THR A 94 1.24 -12.30 4.75
N TYR A 95 2.50 -12.40 4.34
CA TYR A 95 3.21 -13.65 4.19
C TYR A 95 4.09 -13.87 5.42
N ALA A 96 4.06 -15.07 5.98
CA ALA A 96 4.86 -15.50 7.13
C ALA A 96 4.89 -14.47 8.30
N PRO A 97 3.72 -14.02 8.81
CA PRO A 97 3.64 -12.92 9.78
C PRO A 97 4.51 -13.13 11.02
N VAL A 98 4.55 -14.36 11.55
CA VAL A 98 5.35 -14.70 12.74
C VAL A 98 6.85 -14.65 12.42
N ALA A 99 7.27 -15.16 11.26
CA ALA A 99 8.67 -15.12 10.84
C ALA A 99 9.16 -13.67 10.66
N PHE A 100 8.35 -12.79 10.04
CA PHE A 100 8.71 -11.38 9.90
C PHE A 100 8.63 -10.58 11.21
N ARG A 101 7.87 -11.01 12.22
CA ARG A 101 8.02 -10.50 13.59
C ARG A 101 9.40 -10.85 14.14
N TYR A 102 9.76 -12.12 14.10
CA TYR A 102 11.08 -12.58 14.56
C TYR A 102 12.25 -11.90 13.84
N PHE A 103 12.18 -11.74 12.51
CA PHE A 103 13.24 -11.04 11.78
C PHE A 103 13.35 -9.56 12.17
N ARG A 104 12.22 -8.87 12.41
CA ARG A 104 12.26 -7.49 12.90
C ARG A 104 12.95 -7.40 14.25
N GLU A 105 12.63 -8.30 15.18
CA GLU A 105 13.28 -8.39 16.49
C GLU A 105 14.79 -8.69 16.37
N LEU A 106 15.17 -9.64 15.50
CA LEU A 106 16.57 -9.97 15.22
C LEU A 106 17.37 -8.75 14.72
N PHE A 107 16.73 -7.88 13.93
CA PHE A 107 17.32 -6.63 13.44
C PHE A 107 17.14 -5.45 14.42
N GLY A 108 16.58 -5.66 15.61
CA GLY A 108 16.37 -4.62 16.61
C GLY A 108 15.32 -3.57 16.21
N ILE A 109 14.42 -3.90 15.29
CA ILE A 109 13.35 -3.01 14.83
C ILE A 109 12.14 -3.19 15.75
N ARG A 110 11.87 -2.19 16.59
CA ARG A 110 10.69 -2.23 17.46
C ARG A 110 9.40 -2.13 16.64
N PRO A 111 8.30 -2.77 17.09
CA PRO A 111 7.01 -2.64 16.43
C PRO A 111 6.54 -1.19 16.25
N ASP A 112 6.78 -0.34 17.25
CA ASP A 112 6.39 1.09 17.21
C ASP A 112 7.20 1.89 16.19
N ASP A 113 8.49 1.55 15.99
CA ASP A 113 9.36 2.23 15.02
C ASP A 113 9.11 1.74 13.58
N TYR A 114 8.54 0.55 13.44
CA TYR A 114 8.17 -0.03 12.15
C TYR A 114 6.85 0.53 11.60
N LEU A 115 5.98 1.01 12.49
CA LEU A 115 4.65 1.56 12.19
C LEU A 115 4.71 3.07 11.94
#